data_AF-A0A497CTK9-F1
#
_entry.id   AF-A0A497CTK9-F1
#
_cell.length_a   1.000
_cell.length_b   1.000
_cell.length_c   1.000
_cell.angle_alpha   90.00
_cell.angle_beta   90.00
_cell.angle_gamma   90.00
#
_symmetry.space_group_name_H-M   'P 1'
#
loop_
_entity.id
_entity.type
_entity.pdbx_description
1 polymer ?
#
loop_
_entity_poly.entity_id
_entity_poly.type
_entity_poly.pdbx_seq_one_letter_code
_entity_poly.pdbx_strand_id
1 'polypeptide(L)'
;SILDVENILGKKSSEQLEKEKNAIKPKKTNEEIAKEEESALEDILKVEMLELTLGYQLIRLADAAQGGDLLERIRSMRRKIASDFGFLMPQVRIRDNLHLQPQQYQILLKGVPIGEGEIMPDKFLAMDSGMATGEIQGEKTKEPAFGLDALWINPEQKEDAIINGYTVVDPATVISTHMSELIKKNAEDLLTRQEVQTLIDKIKTDFPVIIDDVQKVANIGLIQRVLKALLHEKIPLKDMLTILETIADIAEYTKNVDLIAEQVRAKLSRIITQMYAGEDKVIRLLTFDTASEQLMLEKSQEQDGTRNLMLNVGEINALIQATSTKAAELLQKGVSPVVIIVDPQLRRGIAEIFERFSLDVVVLSHAEIDSSATFEVMGSISIEGGN
;
A
#
# COMPACT_ATOMS: atom_id res chain seq x y z
N SER A 1 -57.70 60.05 9.96
CA SER A 1 -56.51 60.24 9.13
C SER A 1 -55.48 59.15 9.44
N ILE A 2 -55.18 58.28 8.46
CA ILE A 2 -53.84 57.94 7.91
C ILE A 2 -52.69 57.88 8.95
N LEU A 3 -52.19 56.69 9.36
CA LEU A 3 -50.99 55.93 8.88
C LEU A 3 -49.65 56.69 9.09
N ASP A 4 -48.74 56.25 9.97
CA ASP A 4 -47.66 55.23 9.84
C ASP A 4 -46.28 55.78 9.35
N VAL A 5 -45.24 55.43 10.13
CA VAL A 5 -43.82 55.09 9.82
C VAL A 5 -43.06 55.85 8.71
N GLU A 6 -41.92 56.50 9.05
CA GLU A 6 -40.58 56.34 8.39
C GLU A 6 -39.57 57.49 8.64
N ASN A 7 -38.29 57.09 8.67
CA ASN A 7 -37.08 57.85 8.31
C ASN A 7 -36.36 58.73 9.34
N ILE A 8 -35.70 58.01 10.26
CA ILE A 8 -34.35 58.31 10.78
C ILE A 8 -33.35 58.17 9.61
N LEU A 9 -33.18 59.21 8.80
CA LEU A 9 -32.11 59.30 7.80
C LEU A 9 -31.75 60.78 7.60
N GLY A 10 -30.54 61.18 7.97
CA GLY A 10 -29.99 62.47 7.54
C GLY A 10 -29.19 63.21 8.59
N LYS A 11 -27.92 62.81 8.75
CA LYS A 11 -26.72 63.63 9.02
C LYS A 11 -25.64 62.77 9.68
N LYS A 12 -25.03 61.87 8.89
CA LYS A 12 -23.67 61.41 9.14
C LYS A 12 -22.78 61.94 8.03
N SER A 13 -21.59 62.34 8.46
CA SER A 13 -20.66 63.28 7.84
C SER A 13 -20.28 62.94 6.40
N SER A 14 -20.23 63.98 5.58
CA SER A 14 -19.60 64.04 4.26
C SER A 14 -18.12 63.60 4.23
N GLU A 15 -17.49 63.39 5.39
CA GLU A 15 -16.13 62.83 5.51
C GLU A 15 -16.09 61.28 5.47
N GLN A 16 -17.22 60.58 5.64
CA GLN A 16 -17.26 59.11 5.48
C GLN A 16 -17.40 58.68 4.02
N LEU A 17 -17.98 59.53 3.17
CA LEU A 17 -18.19 59.23 1.74
C LEU A 17 -16.93 59.42 0.87
N GLU A 18 -15.91 60.14 1.35
CA GLU A 18 -14.61 60.25 0.65
C GLU A 18 -13.63 59.12 1.02
N LYS A 19 -13.76 58.50 2.20
CA LYS A 19 -12.92 57.36 2.59
C LYS A 19 -13.34 56.02 1.96
N GLU A 20 -14.59 55.89 1.50
CA GLU A 20 -15.06 54.68 0.80
C GLU A 20 -14.75 54.65 -0.71
N LYS A 21 -14.18 55.72 -1.29
CA LYS A 21 -13.81 55.75 -2.72
C LYS A 21 -12.39 55.27 -3.05
N ASN A 22 -11.56 54.95 -2.06
CA ASN A 22 -10.15 54.58 -2.25
C ASN A 22 -9.78 53.14 -1.82
N ALA A 23 -10.73 52.20 -1.86
CA ALA A 23 -10.44 50.76 -1.75
C ALA A 23 -10.82 50.01 -3.04
N ILE A 24 -10.56 50.60 -4.20
CA ILE A 24 -10.50 49.84 -5.44
C ILE A 24 -9.15 49.12 -5.40
N LYS A 25 -9.16 47.83 -5.00
CA LYS A 25 -8.02 46.94 -5.24
C LYS A 25 -7.58 47.16 -6.70
N PRO A 26 -6.30 47.44 -7.00
CA PRO A 26 -5.86 47.64 -8.37
C PRO A 26 -6.38 46.47 -9.21
N LYS A 27 -7.12 46.78 -10.30
CA LYS A 27 -7.51 45.77 -11.28
C LYS A 27 -6.22 45.12 -11.74
N LYS A 28 -6.06 43.82 -11.47
CA LYS A 28 -4.93 43.02 -11.96
C LYS A 28 -4.78 43.32 -13.45
N THR A 29 -3.56 43.61 -13.87
CA THR A 29 -3.25 43.85 -15.28
C THR A 29 -3.56 42.58 -16.08
N ASN A 30 -3.89 42.70 -17.36
CA ASN A 30 -4.16 41.53 -18.21
C ASN A 30 -2.97 40.55 -18.23
N GLU A 31 -1.75 41.02 -18.02
CA GLU A 31 -0.55 40.19 -17.88
C GLU A 31 -0.48 39.43 -16.55
N GLU A 32 -0.95 40.01 -15.44
CA GLU A 32 -1.05 39.31 -14.15
C GLU A 32 -2.17 38.26 -14.16
N ILE A 33 -3.29 38.54 -14.83
CA ILE A 33 -4.39 37.58 -15.03
C ILE A 33 -3.91 36.42 -15.89
N ALA A 34 -3.23 36.70 -17.02
CA ALA A 34 -2.69 35.66 -17.89
C ALA A 34 -1.64 34.78 -17.18
N LYS A 35 -0.76 35.37 -16.35
CA LYS A 35 0.21 34.59 -15.54
C LYS A 35 -0.45 33.75 -14.46
N GLU A 36 -1.52 34.24 -13.82
CA GLU A 36 -2.28 33.46 -12.86
C GLU A 36 -3.06 32.32 -13.53
N GLU A 37 -3.63 32.55 -14.70
CA GLU A 37 -4.28 31.52 -15.51
C GLU A 37 -3.26 30.47 -15.99
N GLU A 38 -2.08 30.89 -16.45
CA GLU A 38 -1.00 30.00 -16.87
C GLU A 38 -0.46 29.18 -15.68
N SER A 39 -0.23 29.80 -14.52
CA SER A 39 0.14 29.09 -13.29
C SER A 39 -0.96 28.13 -12.80
N ALA A 40 -2.23 28.49 -12.94
CA ALA A 40 -3.34 27.61 -12.59
C ALA A 40 -3.44 26.42 -13.56
N LEU A 41 -3.22 26.64 -14.86
CA LEU A 41 -3.13 25.58 -15.87
C LEU A 41 -1.94 24.66 -15.62
N GLU A 42 -0.77 25.20 -15.28
CA GLU A 42 0.41 24.42 -14.90
C GLU A 42 0.15 23.57 -13.65
N ASP A 43 -0.55 24.10 -12.65
CA ASP A 43 -0.94 23.36 -11.46
C ASP A 43 -2.01 22.28 -11.73
N ILE A 44 -2.91 22.49 -12.70
CA ILE A 44 -3.88 21.49 -13.16
C ILE A 44 -3.18 20.34 -13.89
N LEU A 45 -2.12 20.64 -14.64
CA LEU A 45 -1.37 19.66 -15.42
C LEU A 45 -0.38 18.83 -14.58
N LYS A 46 -0.13 19.20 -13.32
CA LYS A 46 0.70 18.40 -12.39
C LYS A 46 -0.02 17.11 -12.02
N VAL A 47 0.60 15.99 -12.38
CA VAL A 47 0.16 14.67 -11.91
C VAL A 47 0.59 14.50 -10.46
N GLU A 48 -0.36 14.61 -9.55
CA GLU A 48 -0.16 14.28 -8.15
C GLU A 48 -0.11 12.76 -7.99
N MET A 49 0.98 12.25 -7.44
CA MET A 49 1.18 10.82 -7.31
C MET A 49 0.22 10.22 -6.29
N LEU A 50 0.03 10.87 -5.13
CA LEU A 50 -0.81 10.34 -4.06
C LEU A 50 -1.62 11.45 -3.39
N GLU A 51 -2.95 11.32 -3.40
CA GLU A 51 -3.87 12.27 -2.78
C GLU A 51 -4.75 11.58 -1.73
N LEU A 52 -5.02 12.29 -0.64
CA LEU A 52 -6.06 11.97 0.33
C LEU A 52 -7.10 13.10 0.29
N THR A 53 -8.30 12.78 -0.16
CA THR A 53 -9.43 13.70 -0.20
C THR A 53 -10.35 13.44 0.99
N LEU A 54 -10.79 14.51 1.63
CA LEU A 54 -11.57 14.46 2.87
C LEU A 54 -12.91 15.16 2.67
N GLY A 55 -14.00 14.51 3.11
CA GLY A 55 -15.28 15.16 3.35
C GLY A 55 -15.16 16.21 4.47
N TYR A 56 -16.05 17.20 4.47
CA TYR A 56 -15.87 18.39 5.31
C TYR A 56 -15.80 18.09 6.82
N GLN A 57 -16.44 17.04 7.34
CA GLN A 57 -16.37 16.68 8.77
C GLN A 57 -15.05 16.04 9.18
N LEU A 58 -14.26 15.56 8.21
CA LEU A 58 -12.96 14.95 8.44
C LEU A 58 -11.81 15.97 8.40
N ILE A 59 -12.05 17.19 7.89
CA ILE A 59 -11.01 18.24 7.79
C ILE A 59 -10.38 18.52 9.16
N ARG A 60 -11.18 18.50 10.24
CA ARG A 60 -10.69 18.68 11.62
C ARG A 60 -9.68 17.64 12.06
N LEU A 61 -9.68 16.43 11.48
CA LEU A 61 -8.67 15.41 11.77
C LEU A 61 -7.29 15.81 11.22
N ALA A 62 -7.25 16.65 10.18
CA ALA A 62 -6.03 17.18 9.58
C ALA A 62 -5.61 18.55 10.16
N ASP A 63 -6.48 19.25 10.89
CA ASP A 63 -6.20 20.56 11.46
C ASP A 63 -5.60 20.46 12.87
N ALA A 64 -4.29 20.72 12.97
CA ALA A 64 -3.56 20.72 14.23
C ALA A 64 -4.09 21.75 15.24
N ALA A 65 -4.69 22.87 14.78
CA ALA A 65 -5.29 23.86 15.68
C ALA A 65 -6.57 23.35 16.36
N GLN A 66 -7.22 22.35 15.76
CA GLN A 66 -8.39 21.65 16.30
C GLN A 66 -8.02 20.35 17.02
N GLY A 67 -6.74 20.10 17.26
CA GLY A 67 -6.25 18.87 17.90
C GLY A 67 -6.18 17.66 16.96
N GLY A 68 -6.32 17.85 15.64
CA GLY A 68 -6.14 16.81 14.65
C GLY A 68 -4.67 16.41 14.47
N ASP A 69 -4.40 15.12 14.36
CA ASP A 69 -3.04 14.55 14.24
C ASP A 69 -2.81 13.76 12.95
N LEU A 70 -3.78 13.76 12.01
CA LEU A 70 -3.72 12.96 10.77
C LEU A 70 -2.48 13.27 9.94
N LEU A 71 -2.07 14.54 9.87
CA LEU A 71 -0.84 14.96 9.18
C LEU A 71 0.42 14.32 9.78
N GLU A 72 0.48 14.21 11.11
CA GLU A 72 1.59 13.58 11.80
C GLU A 72 1.60 12.07 11.57
N ARG A 73 0.42 11.43 11.63
CA ARG A 73 0.25 10.00 11.34
C ARG A 73 0.70 9.65 9.92
N ILE A 74 0.34 10.45 8.92
CA ILE A 74 0.78 10.26 7.54
C ILE A 74 2.31 10.42 7.41
N ARG A 75 2.92 11.37 8.11
CA ARG A 75 4.40 11.51 8.13
C ARG A 75 5.07 10.30 8.78
N SER A 76 4.52 9.80 9.88
CA SER A 76 5.03 8.60 10.57
C SER A 76 4.86 7.35 9.73
N MET A 77 3.71 7.17 9.07
CA MET A 77 3.46 6.12 8.10
C MET A 77 4.48 6.15 6.97
N ARG A 78 4.74 7.32 6.37
CA ARG A 78 5.75 7.48 5.32
C ARG A 78 7.16 7.06 5.78
N ARG A 79 7.56 7.42 7.01
CA ARG A 79 8.83 6.96 7.59
C ARG A 79 8.86 5.45 7.81
N LYS A 80 7.75 4.89 8.29
CA LYS A 80 7.61 3.44 8.50
C LYS A 80 7.73 2.68 7.19
N ILE A 81 7.03 3.09 6.14
CA ILE A 81 7.14 2.46 4.81
C ILE A 81 8.56 2.55 4.26
N ALA A 82 9.24 3.70 4.41
CA ALA A 82 10.63 3.82 4.00
C ALA A 82 11.57 2.87 4.77
N SER A 83 11.33 2.69 6.07
CA SER A 83 12.10 1.76 6.91
C SER A 83 11.81 0.29 6.58
N ASP A 84 10.55 -0.07 6.42
CA ASP A 84 10.09 -1.45 6.27
C ASP A 84 10.34 -1.97 4.85
N PHE A 85 10.11 -1.14 3.83
CA PHE A 85 10.19 -1.51 2.40
C PHE A 85 11.39 -0.91 1.65
N GLY A 86 12.14 0.02 2.24
CA GLY A 86 13.38 0.54 1.62
C GLY A 86 13.19 1.49 0.44
N PHE A 87 11.98 2.00 0.18
CA PHE A 87 11.75 3.03 -0.84
C PHE A 87 11.09 4.28 -0.27
N LEU A 88 11.39 5.43 -0.87
CA LEU A 88 10.75 6.68 -0.52
C LEU A 88 9.49 6.87 -1.36
N MET A 89 8.33 6.72 -0.73
CA MET A 89 7.09 7.10 -1.40
C MET A 89 7.01 8.65 -1.60
N PRO A 90 6.28 9.09 -2.65
CA PRO A 90 5.94 10.49 -2.87
C PRO A 90 5.26 11.15 -1.67
N GLN A 91 5.21 12.48 -1.66
CA GLN A 91 4.44 13.21 -0.66
C GLN A 91 2.94 12.96 -0.86
N VAL A 92 2.20 12.93 0.24
CA VAL A 92 0.74 12.83 0.21
C VAL A 92 0.16 14.23 0.17
N ARG A 93 -0.61 14.54 -0.89
CA ARG A 93 -1.39 15.77 -0.93
C ARG A 93 -2.73 15.55 -0.25
N ILE A 94 -3.10 16.46 0.66
CA ILE A 94 -4.38 16.37 1.39
C ILE A 94 -5.26 17.52 0.95
N ARG A 95 -6.49 17.21 0.56
CA ARG A 95 -7.47 18.17 0.04
C ARG A 95 -8.84 17.91 0.62
N ASP A 96 -9.63 18.95 0.78
CA ASP A 96 -11.07 18.81 0.96
C ASP A 96 -11.75 18.53 -0.38
N ASN A 97 -12.84 17.77 -0.34
CA ASN A 97 -13.69 17.54 -1.49
C ASN A 97 -15.16 17.67 -1.06
N LEU A 98 -15.78 18.79 -1.43
CA LEU A 98 -17.17 19.10 -1.11
C LEU A 98 -18.19 18.20 -1.82
N HIS A 99 -17.76 17.40 -2.81
CA HIS A 99 -18.60 16.41 -3.47
C HIS A 99 -18.65 15.06 -2.75
N LEU A 100 -17.74 14.81 -1.79
CA LEU A 100 -17.80 13.60 -0.95
C LEU A 100 -18.88 13.73 0.11
N GLN A 101 -19.34 12.58 0.61
CA GLN A 101 -20.16 12.58 1.82
C GLN A 101 -19.39 13.19 3.00
N PRO A 102 -20.07 13.81 3.97
CA PRO A 102 -19.42 14.56 5.06
C PRO A 102 -18.33 13.79 5.80
N GLN A 103 -18.57 12.50 5.99
CA GLN A 103 -17.77 11.54 6.77
C GLN A 103 -16.92 10.61 5.90
N GLN A 104 -16.90 10.84 4.59
CA GLN A 104 -16.18 9.99 3.64
C GLN A 104 -14.79 10.56 3.36
N TYR A 105 -13.83 9.67 3.13
CA TYR A 105 -12.54 10.00 2.55
C TYR A 105 -12.25 9.10 1.35
N GLN A 106 -11.40 9.57 0.46
CA GLN A 106 -10.95 8.81 -0.70
C GLN A 106 -9.45 9.01 -0.93
N ILE A 107 -8.75 7.94 -1.26
CA ILE A 107 -7.32 7.90 -1.54
C ILE A 107 -7.14 7.69 -3.03
N LEU A 108 -6.38 8.57 -3.68
CA LEU A 108 -6.17 8.57 -5.12
C LEU A 108 -4.69 8.36 -5.42
N LEU A 109 -4.42 7.58 -6.46
CA LEU A 109 -3.11 7.35 -7.05
C LEU A 109 -3.14 7.86 -8.49
N LYS A 110 -2.31 8.86 -8.81
CA LYS A 110 -2.30 9.51 -10.14
C LYS A 110 -3.71 9.98 -10.58
N GLY A 111 -4.48 10.51 -9.64
CA GLY A 111 -5.85 10.99 -9.85
C GLY A 111 -6.94 9.90 -9.96
N VAL A 112 -6.60 8.61 -9.80
CA VAL A 112 -7.57 7.50 -9.83
C VAL A 112 -7.81 7.00 -8.40
N PRO A 113 -9.08 6.86 -7.96
CA PRO A 113 -9.38 6.28 -6.64
C PRO A 113 -8.84 4.85 -6.51
N ILE A 114 -8.07 4.59 -5.46
CA ILE A 114 -7.56 3.25 -5.11
C ILE A 114 -8.16 2.70 -3.83
N GLY A 115 -8.85 3.55 -3.06
CA GLY A 115 -9.64 3.14 -1.91
C GLY A 115 -10.40 4.31 -1.30
N GLU A 116 -11.44 3.98 -0.55
CA GLU A 116 -12.32 4.94 0.11
C GLU A 116 -12.86 4.35 1.41
N GLY A 117 -13.40 5.19 2.28
CA GLY A 117 -14.04 4.73 3.50
C GLY A 117 -14.84 5.82 4.18
N GLU A 118 -15.62 5.41 5.17
CA GLU A 118 -16.41 6.30 6.01
C GLU A 118 -15.88 6.25 7.44
N ILE A 119 -15.80 7.42 8.07
CA ILE A 119 -15.20 7.61 9.38
C ILE A 119 -16.14 8.41 10.25
N MET A 120 -16.31 7.99 11.51
CA MET A 120 -17.00 8.75 12.52
C MET A 120 -16.00 9.55 13.36
N PRO A 121 -15.73 10.82 13.02
CA PRO A 121 -14.63 11.60 13.61
C PRO A 121 -14.72 11.81 15.14
N ASP A 122 -15.89 11.67 15.77
CA ASP A 122 -16.07 11.80 17.23
C ASP A 122 -16.14 10.45 17.98
N LYS A 123 -15.92 9.33 17.28
CA LYS A 123 -16.01 7.98 17.83
C LYS A 123 -14.67 7.25 17.73
N PHE A 124 -14.61 6.07 18.33
CA PHE A 124 -13.50 5.13 18.17
C PHE A 124 -13.96 3.87 17.45
N LEU A 125 -13.05 3.23 16.72
CA LEU A 125 -13.31 1.95 16.08
C LEU A 125 -12.80 0.82 16.98
N ALA A 126 -13.69 -0.06 17.42
CA ALA A 126 -13.36 -1.24 18.20
C ALA A 126 -13.42 -2.50 17.33
N MET A 127 -12.36 -3.31 17.38
CA MET A 127 -12.21 -4.54 16.60
C MET A 127 -11.92 -5.71 17.52
N ASP A 128 -12.57 -6.84 17.27
CA ASP A 128 -12.25 -8.09 17.95
C ASP A 128 -11.06 -8.76 17.24
N SER A 129 -10.00 -9.01 18.00
CA SER A 129 -8.80 -9.73 17.53
C SER A 129 -8.85 -11.23 17.84
N GLY A 130 -10.00 -11.75 18.25
CA GLY A 130 -10.20 -13.12 18.75
C GLY A 130 -9.96 -13.25 20.25
N MET A 131 -9.73 -12.13 20.94
CA MET A 131 -9.52 -12.06 22.39
C MET A 131 -10.71 -11.42 23.12
N ALA A 132 -11.75 -10.98 22.40
CA ALA A 132 -12.91 -10.38 23.05
C ALA A 132 -13.66 -11.41 23.91
N THR A 133 -14.02 -11.01 25.13
CA THR A 133 -14.71 -11.89 26.11
C THR A 133 -16.16 -11.50 26.35
N GLY A 134 -16.61 -10.36 25.81
CA GLY A 134 -17.99 -9.88 25.91
C GLY A 134 -18.36 -9.00 24.73
N GLU A 135 -19.65 -8.85 24.45
CA GLU A 135 -20.12 -7.96 23.39
C GLU A 135 -20.27 -6.51 23.90
N ILE A 136 -19.76 -5.55 23.13
CA ILE A 136 -19.98 -4.12 23.37
C ILE A 136 -21.05 -3.56 22.43
N GLN A 137 -21.79 -2.54 22.89
CA GLN A 137 -22.74 -1.84 22.04
C GLN A 137 -22.02 -0.81 21.16
N GLY A 138 -22.32 -0.82 19.87
CA GLY A 138 -21.78 0.13 18.91
C GLY A 138 -22.45 -0.01 17.55
N GLU A 139 -22.09 0.88 16.65
CA GLU A 139 -22.59 0.85 15.28
C GLU A 139 -21.71 -0.06 14.42
N LYS A 140 -22.32 -1.13 13.88
CA LYS A 140 -21.61 -2.14 13.09
C LYS A 140 -21.06 -1.55 11.81
N THR A 141 -19.80 -1.88 11.53
CA THR A 141 -19.10 -1.48 10.31
C THR A 141 -18.04 -2.52 9.94
N LYS A 142 -17.34 -2.27 8.85
CA LYS A 142 -16.15 -3.03 8.46
C LYS A 142 -14.94 -2.11 8.50
N GLU A 143 -13.87 -2.59 9.10
CA GLU A 143 -12.59 -1.88 9.05
C GLU A 143 -12.07 -1.87 7.59
N PRO A 144 -11.65 -0.70 7.06
CA PRO A 144 -11.38 -0.56 5.63
C PRO A 144 -10.08 -1.19 5.12
N ALA A 145 -9.06 -1.41 5.96
CA ALA A 145 -7.77 -1.97 5.54
C ALA A 145 -7.81 -3.49 5.33
N PHE A 146 -8.51 -4.22 6.20
CA PHE A 146 -8.51 -5.68 6.26
C PHE A 146 -9.91 -6.29 6.16
N GLY A 147 -10.98 -5.49 6.21
CA GLY A 147 -12.36 -5.97 6.11
C GLY A 147 -12.87 -6.66 7.37
N LEU A 148 -12.23 -6.44 8.52
CA LEU A 148 -12.60 -7.04 9.79
C LEU A 148 -13.93 -6.46 10.30
N ASP A 149 -14.70 -7.29 11.01
CA ASP A 149 -15.89 -6.82 11.72
C ASP A 149 -15.49 -5.85 12.83
N ALA A 150 -16.13 -4.68 12.85
CA ALA A 150 -15.81 -3.61 13.77
C ALA A 150 -17.06 -2.86 14.23
N LEU A 151 -16.90 -2.12 15.32
CA LEU A 151 -17.96 -1.32 15.95
C LEU A 151 -17.46 0.11 16.16
N TRP A 152 -18.23 1.08 15.69
CA TRP A 152 -18.04 2.48 16.10
C TRP A 152 -18.65 2.67 17.50
N ILE A 153 -17.80 3.03 18.46
CA ILE A 153 -18.16 3.23 19.86
C ILE A 153 -17.90 4.67 20.30
N ASN A 154 -18.68 5.15 21.27
CA ASN A 154 -18.48 6.48 21.82
C ASN A 154 -17.23 6.51 22.74
N PRO A 155 -16.62 7.70 22.95
CA PRO A 155 -15.43 7.84 23.79
C PRO A 155 -15.59 7.25 25.20
N GLU A 156 -16.80 7.32 25.79
CA GLU A 156 -17.08 6.81 27.13
C GLU A 156 -16.98 5.27 27.22
N GLN A 157 -17.15 4.57 26.11
CA GLN A 157 -17.11 3.11 26.04
C GLN A 157 -15.71 2.56 25.77
N LYS A 158 -14.72 3.44 25.56
CA LYS A 158 -13.36 3.06 25.17
C LYS A 158 -12.68 2.16 26.21
N GLU A 159 -12.72 2.55 27.48
CA GLU A 159 -12.07 1.79 28.56
C GLU A 159 -12.71 0.41 28.72
N ASP A 160 -14.05 0.34 28.71
CA ASP A 160 -14.79 -0.91 28.77
C ASP A 160 -14.48 -1.84 27.60
N ALA A 161 -14.38 -1.31 26.38
CA ALA A 161 -14.01 -2.08 25.20
C ALA A 161 -12.61 -2.70 25.32
N ILE A 162 -11.63 -1.93 25.80
CA ILE A 162 -10.26 -2.42 26.04
C ILE A 162 -10.25 -3.52 27.11
N ILE A 163 -10.99 -3.33 28.22
CA ILE A 163 -11.11 -4.33 29.29
C ILE A 163 -11.71 -5.64 28.77
N ASN A 164 -12.69 -5.55 27.87
CA ASN A 164 -13.33 -6.71 27.25
C ASN A 164 -12.47 -7.38 26.16
N GLY A 165 -11.26 -6.88 25.88
CA GLY A 165 -10.32 -7.48 24.92
C GLY A 165 -10.40 -6.95 23.49
N TYR A 166 -11.13 -5.86 23.25
CA TYR A 166 -11.16 -5.21 21.92
C TYR A 166 -9.92 -4.35 21.69
N THR A 167 -9.43 -4.37 20.45
CA THR A 167 -8.47 -3.38 19.96
C THR A 167 -9.22 -2.12 19.56
N VAL A 168 -8.98 -1.01 20.27
CA VAL A 168 -9.66 0.27 20.03
C VAL A 168 -8.71 1.28 19.38
N VAL A 169 -9.10 1.83 18.23
CA VAL A 169 -8.30 2.79 17.46
C VAL A 169 -9.09 4.06 17.16
N ASP A 170 -8.38 5.18 17.05
CA ASP A 170 -8.98 6.48 16.73
C ASP A 170 -9.19 6.67 15.20
N PRO A 171 -10.05 7.62 14.78
CA PRO A 171 -10.36 7.89 13.38
C PRO A 171 -9.13 8.11 12.48
N ALA A 172 -8.14 8.86 12.96
CA ALA A 172 -6.95 9.18 12.17
C ALA A 172 -6.04 7.94 11.99
N THR A 173 -6.01 7.05 12.97
CA THR A 173 -5.35 5.74 12.88
C THR A 173 -6.00 4.88 11.81
N VAL A 174 -7.34 4.82 11.76
CA VAL A 174 -8.07 4.05 10.74
C VAL A 174 -7.69 4.52 9.33
N ILE A 175 -7.76 5.83 9.06
CA ILE A 175 -7.39 6.41 7.76
C ILE A 175 -5.92 6.09 7.43
N SER A 176 -5.00 6.31 8.38
CA SER A 176 -3.57 6.08 8.13
C SER A 176 -3.20 4.60 7.93
N THR A 177 -3.91 3.68 8.58
CA THR A 177 -3.69 2.23 8.43
C THR A 177 -4.19 1.77 7.07
N HIS A 178 -5.41 2.17 6.69
CA HIS A 178 -5.94 1.88 5.35
C HIS A 178 -5.05 2.45 4.26
N MET A 179 -4.61 3.70 4.41
CA MET A 179 -3.67 4.32 3.48
C MET A 179 -2.36 3.54 3.39
N SER A 180 -1.82 3.07 4.52
CA SER A 180 -0.60 2.27 4.54
C SER A 180 -0.75 0.97 3.76
N GLU A 181 -1.87 0.25 3.91
CA GLU A 181 -2.09 -1.00 3.18
C GLU A 181 -2.30 -0.77 1.69
N LEU A 182 -3.02 0.29 1.30
CA LEU A 182 -3.15 0.68 -0.11
C LEU A 182 -1.81 1.06 -0.74
N ILE A 183 -0.94 1.76 0.00
CA ILE A 183 0.40 2.10 -0.48
C ILE A 183 1.24 0.84 -0.69
N LYS A 184 1.20 -0.12 0.25
CA LYS A 184 1.91 -1.39 0.12
C LYS A 184 1.41 -2.18 -1.08
N LYS A 185 0.08 -2.25 -1.26
CA LYS A 185 -0.55 -2.93 -2.40
C LYS A 185 -0.18 -2.31 -3.75
N ASN A 186 -0.02 -0.99 -3.80
CA ASN A 186 0.31 -0.24 -5.02
C ASN A 186 1.77 0.26 -5.03
N ALA A 187 2.68 -0.41 -4.29
CA ALA A 187 4.05 0.06 -4.11
C ALA A 187 4.82 0.12 -5.44
N GLU A 188 4.54 -0.81 -6.35
CA GLU A 188 5.14 -0.81 -7.68
C GLU A 188 4.83 0.47 -8.48
N ASP A 189 3.64 1.04 -8.31
CA ASP A 189 3.19 2.21 -9.06
C ASP A 189 3.77 3.52 -8.55
N LEU A 190 4.14 3.53 -7.27
CA LEU A 190 4.77 4.65 -6.58
C LEU A 190 6.27 4.75 -6.89
N LEU A 191 6.89 3.64 -7.32
CA LEU A 191 8.30 3.61 -7.67
C LEU A 191 8.52 4.11 -9.12
N THR A 192 8.67 5.43 -9.30
CA THR A 192 9.01 5.99 -10.62
C THR A 192 10.52 5.95 -10.86
N ARG A 193 10.95 6.31 -12.08
CA ARG A 193 12.39 6.44 -12.39
C ARG A 193 13.06 7.49 -11.52
N GLN A 194 12.33 8.52 -11.10
CA GLN A 194 12.85 9.59 -10.24
C GLN A 194 13.14 9.06 -8.82
N GLU A 195 12.26 8.25 -8.25
CA GLU A 195 12.49 7.61 -6.95
C GLU A 195 13.67 6.64 -7.02
N VAL A 196 13.79 5.86 -8.11
CA VAL A 196 14.94 4.96 -8.30
C VAL A 196 16.25 5.74 -8.42
N GLN A 197 16.27 6.83 -9.18
CA GLN A 197 17.45 7.71 -9.28
C GLN A 197 17.83 8.26 -7.91
N THR A 198 16.83 8.76 -7.15
CA THR A 198 17.04 9.30 -5.80
C THR A 198 17.60 8.24 -4.85
N LEU A 199 17.16 6.99 -4.98
CA LEU A 199 17.65 5.87 -4.18
C LEU A 199 19.11 5.53 -4.55
N ILE A 200 19.41 5.46 -5.84
CA ILE A 200 20.78 5.24 -6.35
C ILE A 200 21.73 6.34 -5.88
N ASP A 201 21.33 7.60 -5.97
CA ASP A 201 22.17 8.75 -5.58
C ASP A 201 22.52 8.72 -4.08
N LYS A 202 21.56 8.29 -3.24
CA LYS A 202 21.82 8.08 -1.81
C LYS A 202 22.85 6.99 -1.58
N ILE A 203 22.70 5.84 -2.21
CA ILE A 203 23.63 4.72 -2.08
C ILE A 203 25.00 5.09 -2.62
N LYS A 204 25.07 5.86 -3.71
CA LYS A 204 26.32 6.34 -4.32
C LYS A 204 27.19 7.13 -3.35
N THR A 205 26.57 7.78 -2.35
CA THR A 205 27.30 8.55 -1.32
C THR A 205 28.23 7.65 -0.50
N ASP A 206 27.78 6.44 -0.16
CA ASP A 206 28.51 5.50 0.68
C ASP A 206 29.20 4.38 -0.13
N PHE A 207 28.59 3.95 -1.23
CA PHE A 207 29.03 2.83 -2.07
C PHE A 207 29.11 3.23 -3.56
N PRO A 208 30.00 4.15 -3.96
CA PRO A 208 30.07 4.62 -5.34
C PRO A 208 30.50 3.54 -6.34
N VAL A 209 31.35 2.59 -5.93
CA VAL A 209 31.92 1.54 -6.81
C VAL A 209 30.83 0.66 -7.41
N ILE A 210 29.91 0.14 -6.59
CA ILE A 210 28.83 -0.71 -7.07
C ILE A 210 27.87 0.04 -8.00
N ILE A 211 27.63 1.33 -7.75
CA ILE A 211 26.78 2.14 -8.62
C ILE A 211 27.41 2.29 -10.00
N ASP A 212 28.71 2.57 -10.06
CA ASP A 212 29.43 2.70 -11.32
C ASP A 212 29.51 1.36 -12.07
N ASP A 213 29.59 0.23 -11.37
CA ASP A 213 29.56 -1.12 -11.98
C ASP A 213 28.18 -1.48 -12.52
N VAL A 214 27.10 -1.31 -11.73
CA VAL A 214 25.73 -1.56 -12.19
C VAL A 214 25.37 -0.70 -13.39
N GLN A 215 25.79 0.57 -13.42
CA GLN A 215 25.49 1.48 -14.52
C GLN A 215 26.12 1.07 -15.87
N LYS A 216 27.18 0.24 -15.86
CA LYS A 216 27.77 -0.32 -17.10
C LYS A 216 26.87 -1.34 -17.76
N VAL A 217 26.06 -2.06 -16.97
CA VAL A 217 25.28 -3.21 -17.43
C VAL A 217 23.77 -2.96 -17.38
N ALA A 218 23.27 -2.11 -16.50
CA ALA A 218 21.85 -1.87 -16.30
C ALA A 218 21.53 -0.38 -16.35
N ASN A 219 20.57 0.00 -17.21
CA ASN A 219 20.00 1.35 -17.16
C ASN A 219 18.98 1.46 -16.03
N ILE A 220 18.63 2.69 -15.65
CA ILE A 220 17.65 2.98 -14.59
C ILE A 220 16.31 2.28 -14.85
N GLY A 221 15.91 2.14 -16.12
CA GLY A 221 14.67 1.45 -16.49
C GLY A 221 14.68 -0.05 -16.19
N LEU A 222 15.82 -0.72 -16.36
CA LEU A 222 15.98 -2.13 -15.99
C LEU A 222 15.94 -2.29 -14.47
N ILE A 223 16.70 -1.47 -13.75
CA ILE A 223 16.73 -1.46 -12.27
C ILE A 223 15.31 -1.24 -11.74
N GLN A 224 14.61 -0.21 -12.23
CA GLN A 224 13.23 0.08 -11.82
C GLN A 224 12.29 -1.11 -12.02
N ARG A 225 12.36 -1.81 -13.17
CA ARG A 225 11.49 -2.96 -13.42
C ARG A 225 11.76 -4.12 -12.47
N VAL A 226 13.04 -4.39 -12.14
CA VAL A 226 13.41 -5.40 -11.13
C VAL A 226 12.89 -4.99 -9.76
N LEU A 227 13.11 -3.75 -9.33
CA LEU A 227 12.61 -3.25 -8.04
C LEU A 227 11.08 -3.28 -7.95
N LYS A 228 10.37 -2.97 -9.04
CA LYS A 228 8.91 -3.11 -9.13
C LYS A 228 8.47 -4.57 -8.96
N ALA A 229 9.12 -5.51 -9.64
CA ALA A 229 8.81 -6.93 -9.51
C ALA A 229 8.98 -7.43 -8.07
N LEU A 230 10.00 -6.95 -7.35
CA LEU A 230 10.17 -7.24 -5.92
C LEU A 230 9.02 -6.64 -5.07
N LEU A 231 8.70 -5.36 -5.27
CA LEU A 231 7.64 -4.67 -4.53
C LEU A 231 6.24 -5.23 -4.80
N HIS A 232 6.00 -5.71 -6.03
CA HIS A 232 4.76 -6.38 -6.43
C HIS A 232 4.43 -7.56 -5.51
N GLU A 233 5.45 -8.35 -5.19
CA GLU A 233 5.37 -9.47 -4.24
C GLU A 233 5.69 -9.06 -2.80
N LYS A 234 5.57 -7.76 -2.48
CA LYS A 234 5.81 -7.17 -1.15
C LYS A 234 7.23 -7.40 -0.61
N ILE A 235 8.23 -7.69 -1.46
CA ILE A 235 9.61 -7.88 -1.05
C ILE A 235 10.30 -6.53 -0.79
N PRO A 236 10.82 -6.29 0.43
CA PRO A 236 11.50 -5.05 0.78
C PRO A 236 12.78 -4.80 -0.03
N LEU A 237 12.99 -3.54 -0.38
CA LEU A 237 14.19 -3.02 -1.02
C LEU A 237 15.22 -2.52 0.00
N LYS A 238 15.13 -2.92 1.27
CA LYS A 238 15.97 -2.39 2.36
C LYS A 238 17.45 -2.74 2.21
N ASP A 239 17.75 -3.88 1.58
CA ASP A 239 19.12 -4.28 1.25
C ASP A 239 19.41 -4.00 -0.23
N MET A 240 19.48 -2.72 -0.57
CA MET A 240 19.80 -2.27 -1.92
C MET A 240 21.19 -2.68 -2.38
N LEU A 241 22.13 -2.93 -1.46
CA LEU A 241 23.48 -3.33 -1.83
C LEU A 241 23.45 -4.72 -2.47
N THR A 242 22.86 -5.71 -1.79
CA THR A 242 22.69 -7.07 -2.31
C THR A 242 21.87 -7.06 -3.61
N ILE A 243 20.82 -6.25 -3.68
CA ILE A 243 19.99 -6.12 -4.88
C ILE A 243 20.83 -5.63 -6.07
N LEU A 244 21.59 -4.55 -5.88
CA LEU A 244 22.39 -3.94 -6.95
C LEU A 244 23.56 -4.83 -7.38
N GLU A 245 24.27 -5.46 -6.44
CA GLU A 245 25.30 -6.46 -6.74
C GLU A 245 24.75 -7.61 -7.59
N THR A 246 23.60 -8.16 -7.18
CA THR A 246 22.97 -9.25 -7.92
C THR A 246 22.49 -8.79 -9.31
N ILE A 247 21.97 -7.57 -9.43
CA ILE A 247 21.63 -7.00 -10.74
C ILE A 247 22.90 -6.84 -11.60
N ALA A 248 24.02 -6.37 -11.03
CA ALA A 248 25.27 -6.20 -11.77
C ALA A 248 25.73 -7.53 -12.38
N ASP A 249 25.84 -8.56 -11.54
CA ASP A 249 26.35 -9.89 -11.90
C ASP A 249 25.46 -10.56 -12.96
N ILE A 250 24.15 -10.54 -12.77
CA ILE A 250 23.23 -11.26 -13.66
C ILE A 250 22.95 -10.46 -14.95
N ALA A 251 22.96 -9.13 -14.86
CA ALA A 251 22.70 -8.29 -16.02
C ALA A 251 23.81 -8.38 -17.08
N GLU A 252 25.02 -8.83 -16.75
CA GLU A 252 26.04 -9.13 -17.75
C GLU A 252 25.59 -10.18 -18.78
N TYR A 253 24.77 -11.14 -18.34
CA TYR A 253 24.36 -12.29 -19.16
C TYR A 253 22.96 -12.14 -19.74
N THR A 254 22.04 -11.47 -19.03
CA THR A 254 20.64 -11.33 -19.46
C THR A 254 20.04 -9.97 -19.11
N LYS A 255 19.06 -9.50 -19.88
CA LYS A 255 18.25 -8.32 -19.52
C LYS A 255 16.81 -8.70 -19.16
N ASN A 256 16.54 -10.00 -19.00
CA ASN A 256 15.24 -10.50 -18.59
C ASN A 256 15.00 -10.11 -17.12
N VAL A 257 14.02 -9.23 -16.90
CA VAL A 257 13.66 -8.70 -15.58
C VAL A 257 13.27 -9.84 -14.63
N ASP A 258 12.52 -10.80 -15.15
CA ASP A 258 11.94 -11.86 -14.33
C ASP A 258 13.04 -12.77 -13.79
N LEU A 259 13.99 -13.16 -14.64
CA LEU A 259 15.14 -13.97 -14.22
C LEU A 259 16.01 -13.22 -13.21
N ILE A 260 16.28 -11.93 -13.44
CA ILE A 260 17.06 -11.11 -12.50
C ILE A 260 16.32 -10.99 -11.16
N ALA A 261 15.01 -10.78 -11.17
CA ALA A 261 14.20 -10.68 -9.96
C ALA A 261 14.25 -11.98 -9.14
N GLU A 262 14.12 -13.15 -9.76
CA GLU A 262 14.27 -14.45 -9.07
C GLU A 262 15.65 -14.61 -8.41
N GLN A 263 16.73 -14.20 -9.11
CA GLN A 263 18.07 -14.26 -8.53
C GLN A 263 18.23 -13.30 -7.35
N VAL A 264 17.69 -12.08 -7.47
CA VAL A 264 17.69 -11.11 -6.37
C VAL A 264 16.92 -11.67 -5.17
N ARG A 265 15.73 -12.25 -5.37
CA ARG A 265 14.96 -12.87 -4.30
C ARG A 265 15.73 -13.98 -3.59
N ALA A 266 16.41 -14.86 -4.34
CA ALA A 266 17.26 -15.90 -3.75
C ALA A 266 18.40 -15.32 -2.89
N LYS A 267 18.99 -14.20 -3.31
CA LYS A 267 20.04 -13.49 -2.54
C LYS A 267 19.49 -12.75 -1.31
N LEU A 268 18.21 -12.42 -1.31
CA LEU A 268 17.50 -11.81 -0.18
C LEU A 268 16.89 -12.83 0.80
N SER A 269 17.32 -14.09 0.76
CA SER A 269 16.72 -15.19 1.54
C SER A 269 16.56 -14.88 3.04
N ARG A 270 17.54 -14.22 3.65
CA ARG A 270 17.47 -13.77 5.05
C ARG A 270 16.32 -12.82 5.33
N ILE A 271 16.10 -11.85 4.42
CA ILE A 271 15.03 -10.87 4.55
C ILE A 271 13.68 -11.54 4.37
N ILE A 272 13.55 -12.35 3.31
CA ILE A 272 12.31 -13.06 2.98
C ILE A 272 11.93 -14.01 4.12
N THR A 273 12.87 -14.81 4.61
CA THR A 273 12.68 -15.71 5.76
C THR A 273 12.16 -14.96 6.98
N GLN A 274 12.78 -13.82 7.33
CA GLN A 274 12.38 -13.03 8.49
C GLN A 274 10.96 -12.46 8.37
N MET A 275 10.51 -12.12 7.16
CA MET A 275 9.17 -11.57 6.95
C MET A 275 8.05 -12.59 7.25
N TYR A 276 8.34 -13.87 7.03
CA TYR A 276 7.34 -14.94 7.09
C TYR A 276 7.55 -15.91 8.26
N ALA A 277 8.59 -15.70 9.05
CA ALA A 277 8.78 -16.42 10.31
C ALA A 277 7.81 -15.87 11.37
N GLY A 278 7.19 -16.77 12.14
CA GLY A 278 6.39 -16.39 13.30
C GLY A 278 7.24 -15.76 14.42
N GLU A 279 6.59 -15.32 15.50
CA GLU A 279 7.28 -14.77 16.68
C GLU A 279 8.27 -15.77 17.32
N ASP A 280 7.98 -17.07 17.17
CA ASP A 280 8.83 -18.20 17.57
C ASP A 280 9.98 -18.49 16.60
N LYS A 281 10.12 -17.69 15.54
CA LYS A 281 11.10 -17.85 14.45
C LYS A 281 10.90 -19.12 13.62
N VAL A 282 9.70 -19.70 13.64
CA VAL A 282 9.34 -20.86 12.82
C VAL A 282 8.49 -20.40 11.64
N ILE A 283 8.85 -20.84 10.43
CA ILE A 283 8.03 -20.63 9.23
C ILE A 283 7.02 -21.77 9.14
N ARG A 284 5.73 -21.44 9.19
CA ARG A 284 4.63 -22.40 9.01
C ARG A 284 4.18 -22.33 7.56
N LEU A 285 4.21 -23.47 6.87
CA LEU A 285 4.04 -23.49 5.42
C LEU A 285 3.28 -24.71 4.90
N LEU A 286 2.76 -24.57 3.70
CA LEU A 286 2.27 -25.66 2.86
C LEU A 286 3.31 -26.03 1.80
N THR A 287 3.30 -27.29 1.39
CA THR A 287 4.02 -27.78 0.21
C THR A 287 3.06 -28.43 -0.77
N PHE A 288 3.52 -28.77 -1.97
CA PHE A 288 2.84 -29.71 -2.84
C PHE A 288 3.29 -31.14 -2.54
N ASP A 289 2.44 -32.12 -2.84
CA ASP A 289 2.91 -33.50 -2.85
C ASP A 289 3.80 -33.76 -4.07
N THR A 290 4.61 -34.82 -3.99
CA THR A 290 5.60 -35.12 -5.03
C THR A 290 4.99 -35.31 -6.42
N ALA A 291 3.78 -35.89 -6.49
CA ALA A 291 3.11 -36.13 -7.77
C ALA A 291 2.64 -34.82 -8.42
N SER A 292 2.06 -33.91 -7.63
CA SER A 292 1.61 -32.59 -8.08
C SER A 292 2.78 -31.71 -8.49
N GLU A 293 3.87 -31.73 -7.70
CA GLU A 293 5.09 -30.98 -8.01
C GLU A 293 5.72 -31.48 -9.32
N GLN A 294 5.84 -32.81 -9.49
CA GLN A 294 6.38 -33.38 -10.73
C GLN A 294 5.52 -33.04 -11.95
N LEU A 295 4.19 -33.13 -11.83
CA LEU A 295 3.26 -32.71 -12.88
C LEU A 295 3.51 -31.25 -13.29
N MET A 296 3.62 -30.34 -12.31
CA MET A 296 3.86 -28.92 -12.59
C MET A 296 5.24 -28.68 -13.21
N LEU A 297 6.28 -29.40 -12.76
CA LEU A 297 7.63 -29.31 -13.35
C LEU A 297 7.65 -29.77 -14.81
N GLU A 298 6.96 -30.86 -15.16
CA GLU A 298 6.83 -31.33 -16.55
C GLU A 298 6.09 -30.32 -17.44
N LYS A 299 5.19 -29.52 -16.85
CA LYS A 299 4.42 -28.46 -17.51
C LYS A 299 5.12 -27.10 -17.49
N SER A 300 6.24 -26.97 -16.77
CA SER A 300 7.06 -25.77 -16.76
C SER A 300 7.99 -25.78 -17.97
N GLN A 301 7.64 -25.01 -19.00
CA GLN A 301 8.40 -24.93 -20.23
C GLN A 301 9.16 -23.60 -20.33
N GLU A 302 10.38 -23.66 -20.84
CA GLU A 302 11.19 -22.48 -21.11
C GLU A 302 10.97 -22.03 -22.55
N GLN A 303 10.46 -20.80 -22.71
CA GLN A 303 10.25 -20.16 -24.01
C GLN A 303 10.88 -18.77 -23.98
N ASP A 304 11.74 -18.47 -24.96
CA ASP A 304 12.43 -17.18 -25.08
C ASP A 304 13.17 -16.74 -23.79
N GLY A 305 13.76 -17.71 -23.09
CA GLY A 305 14.48 -17.47 -21.82
C GLY A 305 13.56 -17.11 -20.64
N THR A 306 12.26 -17.37 -20.77
CA THR A 306 11.26 -17.20 -19.71
C THR A 306 10.57 -18.54 -19.46
N ARG A 307 10.52 -18.97 -18.20
CA ARG A 307 9.82 -20.19 -17.81
C ARG A 307 8.37 -19.89 -17.48
N ASN A 308 7.47 -20.55 -18.18
CA ASN A 308 6.04 -20.41 -18.01
C ASN A 308 5.42 -21.75 -17.61
N LEU A 309 4.55 -21.72 -16.61
CA LEU A 309 3.80 -22.88 -16.16
C LEU A 309 2.56 -23.06 -17.04
N MET A 310 2.59 -24.06 -17.93
CA MET A 310 1.53 -24.29 -18.92
C MET A 310 0.51 -25.33 -18.42
N LEU A 311 -0.38 -24.90 -17.54
CA LEU A 311 -1.51 -25.73 -17.08
C LEU A 311 -2.76 -25.49 -17.93
N ASN A 312 -3.52 -26.56 -18.19
CA ASN A 312 -4.84 -26.46 -18.79
C ASN A 312 -5.88 -25.94 -17.79
N VAL A 313 -7.08 -25.60 -18.26
CA VAL A 313 -8.13 -25.02 -17.42
C VAL A 313 -8.55 -25.94 -16.26
N GLY A 314 -8.63 -27.26 -16.50
CA GLY A 314 -8.94 -28.24 -15.47
C GLY A 314 -7.87 -28.33 -14.39
N GLU A 315 -6.60 -28.37 -14.81
CA GLU A 315 -5.43 -28.37 -13.92
C GLU A 315 -5.35 -27.08 -13.07
N ILE A 316 -5.59 -25.91 -13.67
CA ILE A 316 -5.66 -24.63 -12.95
C ILE A 316 -6.78 -24.65 -11.90
N ASN A 317 -7.99 -25.10 -12.29
CA ASN A 317 -9.11 -25.16 -11.34
C ASN A 317 -8.82 -26.10 -10.18
N ALA A 318 -8.22 -27.27 -10.45
CA ALA A 318 -7.83 -28.22 -9.40
C ALA A 318 -6.79 -27.61 -8.45
N LEU A 319 -5.77 -26.93 -8.98
CA LEU A 319 -4.75 -26.22 -8.22
C LEU A 319 -5.37 -25.16 -7.29
N ILE A 320 -6.25 -24.30 -7.81
CA ILE A 320 -6.91 -23.25 -7.03
C ILE A 320 -7.79 -23.83 -5.93
N GLN A 321 -8.61 -24.84 -6.25
CA GLN A 321 -9.52 -25.46 -5.27
C GLN A 321 -8.77 -26.15 -4.14
N ALA A 322 -7.75 -26.95 -4.48
CA ALA A 322 -6.93 -27.66 -3.50
C ALA A 322 -6.17 -26.68 -2.59
N THR A 323 -5.58 -25.62 -3.18
CA THR A 323 -4.85 -24.60 -2.43
C THR A 323 -5.78 -23.80 -1.52
N SER A 324 -6.92 -23.33 -2.05
CA SER A 324 -7.90 -22.55 -1.28
C SER A 324 -8.43 -23.33 -0.06
N THR A 325 -8.73 -24.61 -0.23
CA THR A 325 -9.16 -25.48 0.87
C THR A 325 -8.12 -25.56 1.97
N LYS A 326 -6.85 -25.79 1.63
CA LYS A 326 -5.75 -25.87 2.60
C LYS A 326 -5.39 -24.53 3.23
N ALA A 327 -5.46 -23.44 2.46
CA ALA A 327 -5.29 -22.10 2.98
C ALA A 327 -6.38 -21.76 4.01
N ALA A 328 -7.65 -22.07 3.74
CA ALA A 328 -8.75 -21.85 4.67
C ALA A 328 -8.58 -22.66 5.98
N GLU A 329 -8.12 -23.91 5.90
CA GLU A 329 -7.80 -24.73 7.09
C GLU A 329 -6.71 -24.08 7.98
N LEU A 330 -5.70 -23.45 7.37
CA LEU A 330 -4.63 -22.75 8.09
C LEU A 330 -5.10 -21.44 8.73
N LEU A 331 -5.87 -20.66 7.99
CA LEU A 331 -6.45 -19.41 8.50
C LEU A 331 -7.35 -19.67 9.71
N GLN A 332 -8.13 -20.76 9.70
CA GLN A 332 -8.95 -21.19 10.85
C GLN A 332 -8.10 -21.57 12.07
N LYS A 333 -6.85 -21.99 11.87
CA LYS A 333 -5.88 -22.26 12.95
C LYS A 333 -5.12 -21.01 13.39
N GLY A 334 -5.45 -19.83 12.86
CA GLY A 334 -4.79 -18.57 13.16
C GLY A 334 -3.41 -18.40 12.50
N VAL A 335 -3.08 -19.22 11.50
CA VAL A 335 -1.83 -19.09 10.75
C VAL A 335 -2.06 -18.15 9.57
N SER A 336 -1.55 -16.92 9.68
CA SER A 336 -1.58 -15.89 8.63
C SER A 336 -0.27 -15.10 8.62
N PRO A 337 0.32 -14.78 7.45
CA PRO A 337 -0.13 -15.15 6.11
C PRO A 337 0.08 -16.64 5.79
N VAL A 338 -0.67 -17.18 4.83
CA VAL A 338 -0.47 -18.55 4.34
C VAL A 338 0.72 -18.58 3.38
N VAL A 339 1.77 -19.31 3.75
CA VAL A 339 3.00 -19.44 2.96
C VAL A 339 3.04 -20.81 2.29
N ILE A 340 3.39 -20.84 1.01
CA ILE A 340 3.56 -22.05 0.21
C ILE A 340 4.99 -22.05 -0.32
N ILE A 341 5.71 -23.16 -0.09
CA ILE A 341 7.06 -23.32 -0.63
C ILE A 341 7.05 -24.29 -1.81
N VAL A 342 7.74 -23.90 -2.88
CA VAL A 342 7.83 -24.64 -4.14
C VAL A 342 9.23 -24.63 -4.73
N ASP A 343 9.46 -25.47 -5.74
CA ASP A 343 10.68 -25.42 -6.57
C ASP A 343 10.89 -24.03 -7.22
N PRO A 344 12.14 -23.52 -7.30
CA PRO A 344 12.45 -22.25 -7.97
C PRO A 344 11.87 -22.12 -9.39
N GLN A 345 11.74 -23.22 -10.13
CA GLN A 345 11.21 -23.22 -11.49
C GLN A 345 9.70 -22.97 -11.55
N LEU A 346 8.98 -23.24 -10.45
CA LEU A 346 7.52 -23.13 -10.37
C LEU A 346 7.05 -21.84 -9.70
N ARG A 347 7.87 -21.26 -8.81
CA ARG A 347 7.51 -20.16 -7.91
C ARG A 347 6.72 -19.04 -8.59
N ARG A 348 7.30 -18.43 -9.63
CA ARG A 348 6.65 -17.34 -10.37
C ARG A 348 5.36 -17.76 -11.03
N GLY A 349 5.36 -18.88 -11.77
CA GLY A 349 4.17 -19.34 -12.49
C GLY A 349 3.00 -19.64 -11.55
N ILE A 350 3.29 -20.21 -10.38
CA ILE A 350 2.29 -20.44 -9.33
C ILE A 350 1.81 -19.12 -8.73
N ALA A 351 2.71 -18.19 -8.41
CA ALA A 351 2.36 -16.87 -7.88
C ALA A 351 1.43 -16.08 -8.83
N GLU A 352 1.75 -16.05 -10.13
CA GLU A 352 0.92 -15.37 -11.15
C GLU A 352 -0.47 -16.00 -11.31
N ILE A 353 -0.56 -17.34 -11.20
CA ILE A 353 -1.84 -18.03 -11.21
C ILE A 353 -2.64 -17.63 -9.97
N PHE A 354 -2.07 -17.73 -8.76
CA PHE A 354 -2.78 -17.38 -7.53
C PHE A 354 -3.22 -15.92 -7.48
N GLU A 355 -2.39 -15.00 -7.94
CA GLU A 355 -2.75 -13.58 -8.03
C GLU A 355 -3.95 -13.36 -8.97
N ARG A 356 -3.96 -14.00 -10.15
CA ARG A 356 -5.05 -13.87 -11.13
C ARG A 356 -6.40 -14.33 -10.59
N PHE A 357 -6.40 -15.29 -9.67
CA PHE A 357 -7.60 -15.78 -8.98
C PHE A 357 -7.82 -15.11 -7.61
N SER A 358 -7.05 -14.05 -7.28
CA SER A 358 -7.15 -13.29 -6.03
C SER A 358 -7.04 -14.16 -4.78
N LEU A 359 -6.18 -15.18 -4.82
CA LEU A 359 -5.90 -16.03 -3.67
C LEU A 359 -4.82 -15.36 -2.80
N ASP A 360 -5.16 -15.02 -1.56
CA ASP A 360 -4.25 -14.34 -0.61
C ASP A 360 -3.27 -15.32 0.02
N VAL A 361 -2.28 -15.75 -0.77
CA VAL A 361 -1.21 -16.67 -0.36
C VAL A 361 0.14 -16.11 -0.80
N VAL A 362 1.17 -16.44 -0.02
CA VAL A 362 2.56 -16.08 -0.32
C VAL A 362 3.25 -17.31 -0.91
N VAL A 363 3.82 -17.17 -2.11
CA VAL A 363 4.57 -18.24 -2.77
C VAL A 363 6.06 -17.95 -2.69
N LEU A 364 6.79 -18.84 -2.01
CA LEU A 364 8.23 -18.77 -1.84
C LEU A 364 8.92 -19.94 -2.53
N SER A 365 10.15 -19.70 -2.96
CA SER A 365 11.04 -20.75 -3.46
C SER A 365 11.89 -21.32 -2.34
N HIS A 366 12.30 -22.59 -2.44
CA HIS A 366 13.32 -23.15 -1.53
C HIS A 366 14.62 -22.33 -1.51
N ALA A 367 14.95 -21.65 -2.62
CA ALA A 367 16.14 -20.79 -2.70
C ALA A 367 16.01 -19.47 -1.91
N GLU A 368 14.79 -19.11 -1.49
CA GLU A 368 14.49 -17.87 -0.78
C GLU A 368 14.45 -18.07 0.75
N ILE A 369 14.67 -19.29 1.22
CA ILE A 369 14.70 -19.61 2.64
C ILE A 369 16.14 -19.66 3.12
N ASP A 370 16.43 -18.98 4.23
CA ASP A 370 17.73 -19.08 4.89
C ASP A 370 17.96 -20.52 5.32
N SER A 371 19.11 -21.07 4.96
CA SER A 371 19.56 -22.41 5.37
C SER A 371 19.51 -22.68 6.88
N SER A 372 19.53 -21.63 7.71
CA SER A 372 19.45 -21.70 9.17
C SER A 372 18.03 -21.60 9.73
N ALA A 373 17.03 -21.37 8.87
CA ALA A 373 15.64 -21.23 9.28
C ALA A 373 15.04 -22.55 9.77
N THR A 374 14.16 -22.46 10.77
CA THR A 374 13.32 -23.58 11.20
C THR A 374 11.97 -23.47 10.54
N PHE A 375 11.43 -24.58 10.04
CA PHE A 375 10.13 -24.61 9.40
C PHE A 375 9.28 -25.79 9.88
N GLU A 376 7.97 -25.59 9.83
CA GLU A 376 6.94 -26.56 10.16
C GLU A 376 6.00 -26.73 8.96
N VAL A 377 5.97 -27.93 8.38
CA VAL A 377 5.07 -28.26 7.27
C VAL A 377 3.69 -28.56 7.85
N MET A 378 2.74 -27.67 7.58
CA MET A 378 1.39 -27.75 8.13
C MET A 378 0.44 -28.60 7.30
N GLY A 379 0.81 -28.90 6.06
CA GLY A 379 0.03 -29.70 5.14
C GLY A 379 0.64 -29.78 3.74
N SER A 380 0.13 -30.71 2.95
CA SER A 380 0.48 -30.89 1.55
C SER A 380 -0.73 -30.67 0.66
N ILE A 381 -0.55 -29.97 -0.45
CA ILE A 381 -1.55 -29.72 -1.48
C ILE A 381 -1.41 -30.81 -2.54
N SER A 382 -2.52 -31.47 -2.86
CA SER A 382 -2.59 -32.52 -3.88
C SER A 382 -3.50 -32.08 -5.01
N ILE A 383 -2.99 -32.09 -6.24
CA ILE A 383 -3.72 -31.77 -7.46
C ILE A 383 -4.04 -33.12 -8.11
N GLU A 384 -5.27 -33.59 -7.96
CA GLU A 384 -5.72 -34.74 -8.74
C GLU A 384 -5.77 -34.31 -10.21
N GLY A 385 -4.98 -34.97 -11.06
CA GLY A 385 -4.97 -34.69 -12.50
C GLY A 385 -6.39 -34.77 -13.04
N GLY A 386 -6.93 -33.63 -13.46
CA GLY A 386 -8.26 -33.59 -14.07
C GLY A 386 -8.25 -34.45 -15.33
N ASN A 387 -8.97 -35.57 -15.29
CA ASN A 387 -9.26 -36.37 -16.48
C ASN A 387 -10.10 -35.59 -17.49
#